data_AF-A0ABD5EC89-F1
#
_entry.id   AF-A0ABD5EC89-F1
#
_cell.length_a   1.000
_cell.length_b   1.000
_cell.length_c   1.000
_cell.angle_alpha   90.00
_cell.angle_beta   90.00
_cell.angle_gamma   90.00
#
_symmetry.space_group_name_H-M   'P 1'
#
loop_
_entity.id
_entity.type
_entity.pdbx_description
1 polymer ?
#
loop_
_entity_poly.entity_id
_entity_poly.type
_entity_poly.pdbx_seq_one_letter_code
_entity_poly.pdbx_strand_id
1 'polypeptide(L)' 'MAAPTPHPIDPPGDCRTCAELSREEREAVARGDHSRATDCRVLIARHPHEGAAR' A
#
# COMPACT_ATOMS: atom_id res chain seq x y z
N MET A 1 -16.13 -2.89 16.83
CA MET A 1 -15.00 -3.31 15.97
C MET A 1 -14.57 -2.08 15.19
N ALA A 2 -13.41 -1.51 15.50
CA ALA A 2 -12.93 -0.28 14.86
C ALA A 2 -12.44 -0.61 13.45
N ALA A 3 -12.99 0.05 12.44
CA ALA A 3 -12.46 0.03 11.09
C ALA A 3 -11.05 0.66 11.09
N PRO A 4 -10.06 0.10 10.38
CA PRO A 4 -8.78 0.77 10.23
C PRO A 4 -9.02 2.05 9.42
N THR A 5 -8.79 3.20 10.04
CA THR A 5 -8.77 4.50 9.34
C THR A 5 -7.77 4.43 8.18
N PRO A 6 -8.16 4.79 6.95
CA PRO A 6 -7.20 4.93 5.86
C PRO A 6 -6.26 6.09 6.21
N HIS A 7 -5.00 5.78 6.44
CA HIS A 7 -3.96 6.80 6.54
C HIS A 7 -3.76 7.35 5.12
N PRO A 8 -3.83 8.66 4.89
CA PRO A 8 -3.38 9.23 3.63
C PRO A 8 -1.87 9.00 3.58
N ILE A 9 -1.46 7.93 2.90
CA ILE A 9 -0.09 7.79 2.43
C ILE A 9 0.01 8.84 1.32
N ASP A 10 0.46 10.04 1.68
CA ASP A 10 0.85 11.04 0.70
C ASP A 10 1.84 10.33 -0.23
N PRO A 11 1.55 10.18 -1.53
CA PRO A 11 2.43 9.43 -2.39
C PRO A 11 3.77 10.17 -2.41
N PRO A 12 4.90 9.52 -2.06
CA PRO A 12 6.19 10.07 -2.47
C PRO A 12 6.08 10.17 -4.00
N GLY A 13 6.07 11.41 -4.50
CA GLY A 13 5.41 11.83 -5.75
C GLY A 13 5.84 11.16 -7.05
N ASP A 14 6.66 10.11 -7.02
CA ASP A 14 7.43 9.66 -8.18
C ASP A 14 7.56 8.13 -8.30
N CYS A 15 6.97 7.34 -7.40
CA CYS A 15 7.10 5.88 -7.48
C CYS A 15 5.86 5.18 -8.05
N ARG A 16 5.96 4.80 -9.33
CA ARG A 16 4.90 4.05 -10.03
C ARG A 16 4.52 2.75 -9.34
N THR A 17 5.49 2.04 -8.77
CA THR A 17 5.27 0.76 -8.08
C THR A 17 4.29 0.92 -6.91
N CYS A 18 4.42 1.97 -6.10
CA CYS A 18 3.53 2.16 -4.96
C CYS A 18 2.13 2.66 -5.37
N ALA A 19 2.03 3.40 -6.48
CA ALA A 19 0.74 3.74 -7.06
C ALA A 19 0.01 2.50 -7.60
N GLU A 20 0.73 1.57 -8.22
CA GLU A 20 0.18 0.29 -8.69
C GLU A 20 -0.25 -0.60 -7.52
N LEU A 21 0.62 -0.79 -6.51
CA LEU A 21 0.29 -1.57 -5.31
C LEU A 21 -0.89 -0.98 -4.52
N SER A 22 -1.05 0.35 -4.49
CA SER A 22 -2.20 0.98 -3.84
C SER A 22 -3.51 0.73 -4.60
N ARG A 23 -3.47 0.65 -5.93
CA ARG A 23 -4.64 0.27 -6.74
C ARG A 23 -4.99 -1.19 -6.53
N GLU A 24 -3.99 -2.08 -6.56
CA GLU A 24 -4.18 -3.50 -6.28
C GLU A 24 -4.71 -3.77 -4.87
N GLU A 25 -4.26 -3.00 -3.86
CA GLU A 25 -4.79 -3.07 -2.50
C GLU A 25 -6.30 -2.79 -2.51
N ARG A 26 -6.74 -1.71 -3.18
CA ARG A 26 -8.16 -1.34 -3.24
C ARG A 26 -9.00 -2.40 -3.94
N GLU A 27 -8.49 -2.99 -5.01
CA GLU A 27 -9.15 -4.10 -5.71
C GLU A 27 -9.23 -5.36 -4.83
N ALA A 28 -8.16 -5.68 -4.12
CA ALA A 28 -8.14 -6.81 -3.18
C ALA A 28 -9.12 -6.59 -2.02
N VAL A 29 -9.19 -5.38 -1.44
CA VAL A 29 -10.17 -5.03 -0.42
C VAL A 29 -11.60 -5.13 -0.98
N ALA A 30 -11.84 -4.61 -2.19
CA ALA A 30 -13.16 -4.70 -2.83
C ALA A 30 -13.60 -6.17 -3.09
N ARG A 31 -12.64 -7.06 -3.33
CA ARG A 31 -12.86 -8.50 -3.48
C ARG A 31 -12.99 -9.25 -2.15
N GLY A 32 -12.71 -8.60 -1.02
CA GLY A 32 -12.62 -9.27 0.30
C GLY A 32 -11.32 -10.05 0.51
N ASP A 33 -10.36 -9.92 -0.39
CA ASP A 33 -9.03 -10.55 -0.34
C ASP A 33 -8.10 -9.74 0.58
N HIS A 34 -8.41 -9.73 1.88
CA HIS A 34 -7.65 -8.98 2.89
C HIS A 34 -6.17 -9.41 3.02
N SER A 35 -5.87 -10.67 2.66
CA SER A 35 -4.50 -11.18 2.61
C SER A 35 -3.68 -10.45 1.53
N ARG A 36 -4.19 -10.36 0.30
CA ARG A 36 -3.55 -9.60 -0.78
C ARG A 36 -3.45 -8.12 -0.46
N ALA A 37 -4.49 -7.54 0.13
CA ALA A 37 -4.44 -6.14 0.56
C ALA A 37 -3.32 -5.90 1.59
N THR A 38 -3.12 -6.83 2.52
CA THR A 38 -2.03 -6.75 3.50
C THR A 38 -0.66 -6.95 2.85
N ASP A 39 -0.55 -7.87 1.90
CA ASP A 39 0.68 -8.09 1.13
C ASP A 39 1.11 -6.82 0.36
N CYS A 40 0.17 -6.18 -0.34
CA CYS A 40 0.41 -4.90 -1.02
C CYS A 40 0.92 -3.82 -0.05
N ARG A 41 0.38 -3.73 1.17
CA ARG A 41 0.86 -2.79 2.21
C ARG A 41 2.28 -3.10 2.65
N VAL A 42 2.59 -4.38 2.87
CA VAL A 42 3.93 -4.82 3.26
C VAL A 42 4.92 -4.55 2.13
N LEU A 43 4.52 -4.76 0.87
CA LEU A 43 5.33 -4.44 -0.30
C LEU A 43 5.59 -2.93 -0.40
N ILE A 44 4.58 -2.08 -0.20
CA ILE A 44 4.75 -0.61 -0.17
C ILE A 44 5.68 -0.20 0.98
N ALA A 45 5.49 -0.75 2.18
CA ALA A 45 6.31 -0.44 3.35
C ALA A 45 7.76 -0.94 3.22
N ARG A 46 7.97 -2.06 2.54
CA ARG A 46 9.30 -2.61 2.23
C ARG A 46 9.94 -1.96 1.01
N HIS A 47 9.17 -1.28 0.17
CA HIS A 47 9.68 -0.67 -1.04
C HIS A 47 10.56 0.52 -0.63
N PRO A 48 11.88 0.44 -0.83
CA PRO A 48 12.74 1.58 -0.55
C PRO A 48 12.52 2.59 -1.67
N HIS A 49 11.65 3.56 -1.43
CA HIS A 49 11.67 4.82 -2.17
C HIS A 49 13.01 5.48 -1.86
N GLU A 50 13.79 5.77 -2.89
CA GLU A 50 15.19 6.23 -2.84
C GLU A 50 15.51 7.05 -1.58
N GLY A 51 16.09 6.41 -0.55
CA GLY A 51 16.53 7.09 0.68
C GLY A 51 16.12 6.48 2.03
N ALA A 52 15.24 5.50 2.10
CA ALA A 52 14.99 4.77 3.36
C ALA A 52 15.87 3.51 3.48
N ALA A 53 17.17 3.68 3.24
CA ALA A 53 18.17 2.75 3.76
C ALA A 53 18.76 3.40 5.01
N ARG A 54 18.22 3.06 6.18
CA ARG A 54 18.98 2.60 7.36
C ARG A 54 18.08 2.33 8.56
#